data_AF-L2GX36-F1
#
_entry.id   AF-L2GX36-F1
#
_cell.length_a   1.000
_cell.length_b   1.000
_cell.length_c   1.000
_cell.angle_alpha   90.00
_cell.angle_beta   90.00
_cell.angle_gamma   90.00
#
_symmetry.space_group_name_H-M   'P 1'
#
loop_
_entity.id
_entity.type
_entity.pdbx_description
1 polymer ?
#
loop_
_entity_poly.entity_id
_entity_poly.type
_entity_poly.pdbx_seq_one_letter_code
_entity_poly.pdbx_strand_id
1 'polypeptide(L)'
;MDHPINEMELSSDSSDYNHQNIEKSTLRRLVREKKERDRHEMAKELEDIKKKLEKQYDPELDKRKEFIERKLRPKFVETSTNTINNAVEEQNNDDNFAECLLFLGNDPTIENFIEFVENTKNVNLEQFDEFLLLNLAENIKEGLNEAGLVISTLSLYFKYLKQGGVSLLRKLSESLKDESKKRIFDDECRKYYEDSKQALLSLKDTRGELR
;
A
#
# COMPACT_ATOMS: atom_id res chain seq x y z
N MET A 1 4.84 -41.71 6.30
CA MET A 1 5.00 -40.44 5.57
C MET A 1 4.71 -39.36 6.58
N ASP A 2 5.74 -39.03 7.36
CA ASP A 2 5.66 -38.03 8.42
C ASP A 2 5.57 -36.65 7.78
N HIS A 3 4.43 -35.98 7.94
CA HIS A 3 4.33 -34.56 7.68
C HIS A 3 4.89 -33.83 8.92
N PRO A 4 5.99 -33.08 8.82
CA PRO A 4 6.39 -32.18 9.88
C PRO A 4 5.41 -30.99 9.84
N ILE A 5 4.31 -31.11 10.59
CA ILE A 5 3.49 -29.96 10.94
C ILE A 5 4.41 -29.08 11.80
N ASN A 6 4.91 -28.00 11.21
CA ASN A 6 5.56 -26.94 11.96
C ASN A 6 4.58 -26.49 13.05
N GLU A 7 4.87 -26.86 14.29
CA GLU A 7 4.22 -26.30 15.49
C GLU A 7 4.39 -24.79 15.46
N MET A 8 3.34 -24.11 15.01
CA MET A 8 3.33 -22.68 14.73
C MET A 8 2.97 -21.97 16.04
N GLU A 9 3.94 -21.74 16.92
CA GLU A 9 3.68 -20.99 18.15
C GLU A 9 3.41 -19.49 17.86
N LEU A 10 2.14 -19.12 17.75
CA LEU A 10 1.73 -17.72 17.71
C LEU A 10 1.82 -17.09 19.10
N SER A 11 2.20 -15.80 19.17
CA SER A 11 2.19 -15.04 20.44
C SER A 11 0.77 -14.84 20.99
N SER A 12 -0.24 -15.01 20.14
CA SER A 12 -1.66 -15.05 20.47
C SER A 12 -2.20 -16.46 20.80
N ASP A 13 -1.55 -17.54 20.34
CA ASP A 13 -1.90 -18.95 20.68
C ASP A 13 -1.40 -19.38 22.07
N SER A 14 -1.41 -18.45 23.03
CA SER A 14 -1.25 -18.78 24.44
C SER A 14 -2.51 -19.41 25.07
N SER A 15 -3.37 -20.02 24.24
CA SER A 15 -4.48 -20.86 24.70
C SER A 15 -4.00 -22.22 25.21
N ASP A 16 -2.84 -22.70 24.78
CA ASP A 16 -2.35 -24.06 25.09
C ASP A 16 -1.56 -24.19 26.41
N TYR A 17 -1.19 -23.08 27.06
CA TYR A 17 -0.50 -23.12 28.35
C TYR A 17 -1.47 -22.99 29.53
N ASN A 18 -2.09 -24.11 29.91
CA ASN A 18 -2.85 -24.23 31.14
C ASN A 18 -2.08 -25.12 32.14
N HIS A 19 -1.64 -24.54 33.26
CA HIS A 19 -1.09 -25.30 34.38
C HIS A 19 -2.01 -25.14 35.59
N GLN A 20 -2.39 -26.24 36.24
CA GLN A 20 -3.41 -26.23 37.31
C GLN A 20 -3.06 -25.32 38.50
N ASN A 21 -1.77 -25.11 38.76
CA ASN A 21 -1.27 -24.36 39.92
C ASN A 21 -0.62 -23.00 39.59
N ILE A 22 -0.66 -22.53 38.34
CA ILE A 22 -0.04 -21.25 37.95
C ILE A 22 -1.10 -20.35 37.33
N GLU A 23 -1.19 -19.12 37.83
CA GLU A 23 -2.11 -18.12 37.31
C GLU A 23 -1.81 -17.82 35.82
N LYS A 24 -2.85 -17.90 34.97
CA LYS A 24 -2.70 -17.79 33.52
C LYS A 24 -2.10 -16.46 33.07
N SER A 25 -2.43 -15.36 33.77
CA SER A 25 -1.90 -14.01 33.52
C SER A 25 -0.38 -13.98 33.72
N THR A 26 0.10 -14.54 34.84
CA THR A 26 1.51 -14.62 35.22
C THR A 26 2.29 -15.53 34.26
N LEU A 27 1.73 -16.69 33.89
CA LEU A 27 2.37 -17.60 32.93
C LEU A 27 2.52 -16.96 31.55
N ARG A 28 1.47 -16.27 31.06
CA ARG A 28 1.51 -15.54 29.79
C ARG A 28 2.57 -14.43 29.81
N ARG A 29 2.67 -13.68 30.90
CA ARG A 29 3.70 -12.65 31.05
C ARG A 29 5.11 -13.26 30.99
N LEU A 30 5.37 -14.33 31.74
CA LEU A 30 6.67 -15.01 31.76
C LEU A 30 7.05 -15.58 30.39
N VAL A 31 6.10 -16.16 29.65
CA VAL A 31 6.33 -16.66 28.29
C VAL A 31 6.67 -15.52 27.33
N ARG A 32 5.97 -14.38 27.42
CA ARG A 32 6.30 -13.18 26.62
C ARG A 32 7.69 -12.65 26.94
N GLU A 33 8.00 -12.48 28.23
CA GLU A 33 9.31 -12.00 28.68
C GLU A 33 10.45 -12.95 28.28
N LYS A 34 10.22 -14.26 28.28
CA LYS A 34 11.20 -15.24 27.79
C LYS A 34 11.39 -15.11 26.27
N LYS A 35 10.30 -15.05 25.50
CA LYS A 35 10.35 -14.86 24.03
C LYS A 35 11.02 -13.55 23.62
N GLU A 36 10.87 -12.49 24.41
CA GLU A 36 11.57 -11.21 24.18
C GLU A 36 13.06 -11.32 24.48
N ARG A 37 13.43 -11.97 25.60
CA ARG A 37 14.85 -12.24 25.92
C ARG A 37 15.52 -13.08 24.84
N ASP A 38 14.90 -14.18 24.43
CA ASP A 38 15.43 -15.07 23.40
C ASP A 38 15.60 -14.33 22.05
N ARG A 39 14.65 -13.46 21.68
CA ARG A 39 14.76 -12.61 20.47
C ARG A 39 15.91 -11.61 20.58
N HIS A 40 16.07 -10.99 21.74
CA HIS A 40 17.14 -10.01 21.96
C HIS A 40 18.52 -10.67 21.98
N GLU A 41 18.65 -11.89 22.53
CA GLU A 41 19.89 -12.68 22.47
C GLU A 41 20.23 -13.08 21.03
N MET A 42 19.25 -13.55 20.25
CA MET A 42 19.45 -13.87 18.83
C MET A 42 19.82 -12.64 17.98
N ALA A 43 19.27 -11.46 18.29
CA ALA A 43 19.63 -10.21 17.62
C ALA A 43 21.08 -9.80 17.89
N LYS A 44 21.55 -9.97 19.13
CA LYS A 44 22.95 -9.74 19.51
C LYS A 44 23.89 -10.73 18.81
N GLU A 45 23.55 -12.02 18.79
CA GLU A 45 24.34 -13.05 18.08
C GLU A 45 24.48 -12.70 16.59
N LEU A 46 23.41 -12.22 15.96
CA LEU A 46 23.41 -11.80 14.57
C LEU A 46 24.31 -10.58 14.33
N GLU A 47 24.31 -9.60 15.23
CA GLU A 47 25.19 -8.43 15.14
C GLU A 47 26.67 -8.83 15.27
N ASP A 48 26.99 -9.73 16.19
CA ASP A 48 28.35 -10.25 16.38
C ASP A 48 28.82 -11.08 15.18
N ILE A 49 27.94 -11.88 14.57
CA ILE A 49 28.24 -12.62 13.34
C ILE A 49 28.49 -11.67 12.17
N LYS A 50 27.68 -10.60 12.01
CA LYS A 50 27.89 -9.58 10.98
C LYS A 50 29.26 -8.90 11.13
N LYS A 51 29.62 -8.51 12.34
CA LYS A 51 30.95 -7.92 12.65
C LYS A 51 32.11 -8.88 12.40
N LYS A 52 31.93 -10.19 12.57
CA LYS A 52 32.96 -11.20 12.28
C LYS A 52 33.12 -11.42 10.77
N LEU A 53 32.00 -11.51 10.04
CA LEU A 53 31.98 -11.65 8.58
C LEU A 53 32.59 -10.44 7.85
N GLU A 54 32.44 -9.23 8.41
CA GLU A 54 33.09 -8.01 7.90
C GLU A 54 34.62 -8.08 7.98
N LYS A 55 35.17 -8.79 8.99
CA LYS A 55 36.62 -8.91 9.20
C LYS A 55 37.21 -10.06 8.40
N GLN A 56 36.49 -11.17 8.29
CA GLN A 56 36.91 -12.35 7.53
C GLN A 56 35.68 -13.15 7.11
N TYR A 57 35.56 -13.41 5.81
CA TYR A 57 34.47 -14.24 5.31
C TYR A 57 34.63 -15.69 5.76
N ASP A 58 33.57 -16.23 6.36
CA ASP A 58 33.46 -17.61 6.78
C ASP A 58 32.10 -18.17 6.35
N PRO A 59 32.06 -19.19 5.46
CA PRO A 59 30.83 -19.75 4.95
C PRO A 59 29.96 -20.46 6.02
N GLU A 60 30.52 -20.87 7.16
CA GLU A 60 29.72 -21.41 8.26
C GLU A 60 28.97 -20.31 9.02
N LEU A 61 29.62 -19.16 9.22
CA LEU A 61 29.01 -17.99 9.85
C LEU A 61 27.94 -17.36 8.97
N ASP A 62 28.10 -17.39 7.64
CA ASP A 62 27.11 -16.87 6.70
C ASP A 62 25.83 -17.73 6.70
N LYS A 63 25.96 -19.06 6.73
CA LYS A 63 24.81 -19.97 6.93
C LYS A 63 24.12 -19.77 8.28
N ARG A 64 24.91 -19.54 9.34
CA ARG A 64 24.38 -19.26 10.68
C ARG A 64 23.62 -17.93 10.73
N LYS A 65 24.13 -16.91 10.04
CA LYS A 65 23.46 -15.61 9.86
C LYS A 65 22.12 -15.78 9.15
N GLU A 66 22.06 -16.48 8.02
CA GLU A 66 20.80 -16.72 7.29
C GLU A 66 19.76 -17.46 8.15
N PHE A 67 20.21 -18.43 8.95
CA PHE A 67 19.32 -19.16 9.86
C PHE A 67 18.71 -18.25 10.93
N ILE A 68 19.51 -17.36 11.53
CA ILE A 68 19.02 -16.42 12.54
C ILE A 68 18.12 -15.36 11.90
N GLU A 69 18.47 -14.85 10.71
CA GLU A 69 17.65 -13.90 9.96
C GLU A 69 16.27 -14.48 9.60
N ARG A 70 16.20 -15.75 9.21
CA ARG A 70 14.92 -16.46 8.98
C ARG A 70 14.09 -16.62 10.25
N LYS A 71 14.72 -16.84 11.41
CA LYS A 71 14.03 -16.98 12.70
C LYS A 71 13.52 -15.65 13.25
N LEU A 72 14.24 -14.56 13.02
CA LEU A 72 13.86 -13.22 13.47
C LEU A 72 12.86 -12.53 12.54
N ARG A 73 12.70 -13.04 11.30
CA ARG A 73 11.73 -12.49 10.36
C ARG A 73 10.32 -12.53 10.95
N PRO A 74 9.56 -11.42 10.93
CA PRO A 74 8.18 -11.42 11.40
C PRO A 74 7.36 -12.45 10.60
N LYS A 75 6.75 -13.39 11.31
CA LYS A 75 5.81 -14.35 10.75
C LYS A 75 4.44 -13.70 10.75
N PHE A 76 3.98 -13.25 9.59
CA PHE A 76 2.63 -12.73 9.44
C PHE A 76 1.64 -13.89 9.41
N VAL A 77 0.51 -13.73 10.10
CA VAL A 77 -0.62 -14.66 10.06
C VAL A 77 -1.69 -14.01 9.21
N GLU A 78 -1.98 -14.61 8.06
CA GLU A 78 -3.15 -14.27 7.27
C GLU A 78 -4.40 -14.61 8.10
N THR A 79 -5.15 -13.58 8.49
CA THR A 79 -6.51 -13.78 8.98
C THR A 79 -7.40 -13.89 7.75
N SER A 80 -7.93 -15.10 7.55
CA SER A 80 -8.64 -15.50 6.33
C SER A 80 -9.95 -14.72 6.17
N THR A 81 -9.97 -13.73 5.29
CA THR A 81 -11.20 -13.33 4.58
C THR A 81 -11.25 -14.08 3.27
N ASN A 82 -12.19 -15.02 3.17
CA ASN A 82 -12.51 -15.75 1.95
C ASN A 82 -12.82 -14.76 0.82
N THR A 83 -11.91 -14.63 -0.13
CA THR A 83 -12.21 -14.10 -1.45
C THR A 83 -11.50 -14.94 -2.51
N ILE A 84 -12.28 -15.30 -3.52
CA ILE A 84 -12.04 -16.35 -4.49
C ILE A 84 -10.86 -16.00 -5.41
N ASN A 85 -9.91 -16.94 -5.51
CA ASN A 85 -8.97 -17.21 -6.61
C ASN A 85 -8.80 -16.11 -7.69
N ASN A 86 -7.73 -15.32 -7.56
CA ASN A 86 -6.71 -15.03 -8.59
C ASN A 86 -5.73 -13.97 -8.04
N ALA A 87 -4.90 -14.33 -7.06
CA ALA A 87 -3.86 -13.44 -6.56
C ALA A 87 -2.53 -13.74 -7.28
N VAL A 88 -2.29 -13.01 -8.37
CA VAL A 88 -0.93 -12.65 -8.76
C VAL A 88 -0.55 -11.48 -7.85
N GLU A 89 0.34 -11.73 -6.89
CA GLU A 89 1.20 -10.72 -6.23
C GLU A 89 0.57 -9.32 -5.96
N GLU A 90 -0.38 -9.22 -5.01
CA GLU A 90 -0.96 -7.93 -4.57
C GLU A 90 -0.46 -7.45 -3.19
N GLN A 91 0.59 -8.03 -2.63
CA GLN A 91 1.23 -7.48 -1.43
C GLN A 91 2.41 -6.59 -1.85
N ASN A 92 2.14 -5.28 -2.06
CA ASN A 92 3.04 -4.10 -1.99
C ASN A 92 2.70 -2.96 -2.98
N ASN A 93 1.49 -2.88 -3.56
CA ASN A 93 1.15 -1.79 -4.49
C ASN A 93 0.64 -0.50 -3.82
N ASP A 94 0.02 -0.57 -2.64
CA ASP A 94 -0.61 0.60 -2.01
C ASP A 94 0.42 1.67 -1.60
N ASP A 95 1.56 1.27 -1.02
CA ASP A 95 2.64 2.20 -0.68
C ASP A 95 3.25 2.83 -1.95
N ASN A 96 3.37 2.06 -3.04
CA ASN A 96 3.82 2.58 -4.33
C ASN A 96 2.82 3.58 -4.93
N PHE A 97 1.51 3.35 -4.80
CA PHE A 97 0.50 4.27 -5.32
C PHE A 97 0.41 5.57 -4.53
N ALA A 98 0.60 5.51 -3.20
CA ALA A 98 0.70 6.71 -2.39
C ALA A 98 1.88 7.60 -2.84
N GLU A 99 3.05 7.01 -3.08
CA GLU A 99 4.21 7.74 -3.62
C GLU A 99 3.94 8.31 -5.02
N CYS A 100 3.28 7.55 -5.90
CA CYS A 100 2.89 8.04 -7.23
C CYS A 100 1.92 9.24 -7.16
N LEU A 101 0.93 9.18 -6.25
CA LEU A 101 -0.01 10.27 -6.03
C LEU A 101 0.67 11.50 -5.44
N LEU A 102 1.60 11.32 -4.48
CA LEU A 102 2.36 12.44 -3.93
C LEU A 102 3.23 13.11 -4.98
N PHE A 103 3.89 12.32 -5.84
CA PHE A 103 4.68 12.83 -6.96
C PHE A 103 3.82 13.67 -7.92
N LEU A 104 2.70 13.12 -8.39
CA LEU A 104 1.80 13.80 -9.32
C LEU A 104 1.03 14.96 -8.68
N GLY A 105 0.74 14.88 -7.38
CA GLY A 105 0.00 15.89 -6.64
C GLY A 105 0.82 17.15 -6.35
N ASN A 106 2.14 17.02 -6.22
CA ASN A 106 3.05 18.17 -6.02
C ASN A 106 3.18 19.04 -7.29
N ASP A 107 3.12 18.43 -8.47
CA ASP A 107 3.15 19.13 -9.76
C ASP A 107 2.18 18.46 -10.76
N PRO A 108 0.89 18.86 -10.74
CA PRO A 108 -0.16 18.21 -11.55
C PRO A 108 -0.21 18.73 -13.00
N THR A 109 0.96 18.96 -13.59
CA THR A 109 1.09 19.32 -15.01
C THR A 109 0.94 18.10 -15.90
N ILE A 110 0.43 18.31 -17.12
CA ILE A 110 0.27 17.24 -18.09
C ILE A 110 1.61 16.68 -18.56
N GLU A 111 2.65 17.51 -18.62
CA GLU A 111 4.01 17.08 -18.95
C GLU A 111 4.54 16.09 -17.92
N ASN A 112 4.38 16.41 -16.63
CA ASN A 112 4.77 15.53 -15.54
C ASN A 112 3.96 14.22 -15.54
N PHE A 113 2.67 14.30 -15.86
CA PHE A 113 1.84 13.10 -16.02
C PHE A 113 2.29 12.21 -17.19
N ILE A 114 2.64 12.79 -18.33
CA ILE A 114 3.18 12.04 -19.48
C ILE A 114 4.50 11.37 -19.09
N GLU A 115 5.40 12.10 -18.42
CA GLU A 115 6.67 11.56 -17.94
C GLU A 115 6.45 10.39 -16.99
N PHE A 116 5.51 10.53 -16.04
CA PHE A 116 5.10 9.45 -15.16
C PHE A 116 4.66 8.21 -15.94
N VAL A 117 3.76 8.34 -16.91
CA VAL A 117 3.26 7.18 -17.69
C VAL A 117 4.37 6.53 -18.52
N GLU A 118 5.27 7.31 -19.10
CA GLU A 118 6.36 6.79 -19.95
C GLU A 118 7.44 6.07 -19.14
N ASN A 119 7.72 6.55 -17.92
CA ASN A 119 8.79 6.01 -17.07
C ASN A 119 8.32 4.88 -16.16
N THR A 120 7.02 4.78 -15.90
CA THR A 120 6.50 3.84 -14.91
C THR A 120 6.15 2.50 -15.57
N LYS A 121 7.09 1.56 -15.55
CA LYS A 121 6.91 0.20 -16.10
C LYS A 121 6.31 -0.81 -15.12
N ASN A 122 6.33 -0.50 -13.83
CA ASN A 122 5.98 -1.45 -12.77
C ASN A 122 4.67 -1.10 -12.04
N VAL A 123 3.99 -0.01 -12.42
CA VAL A 123 2.70 0.38 -11.83
C VAL A 123 1.57 -0.09 -12.72
N ASN A 124 0.62 -0.79 -12.11
CA ASN A 124 -0.64 -1.06 -12.76
C ASN A 124 -1.47 0.24 -12.82
N LEU A 125 -1.48 0.86 -13.99
CA LEU A 125 -2.17 2.12 -14.25
C LEU A 125 -3.70 2.03 -14.07
N GLU A 126 -4.30 0.84 -14.24
CA GLU A 126 -5.74 0.65 -14.01
C GLU A 126 -6.06 0.66 -12.53
N GLN A 127 -5.28 -0.07 -11.72
CA GLN A 127 -5.42 -0.06 -10.25
C GLN A 127 -5.09 1.30 -9.66
N PHE A 128 -4.12 2.02 -10.23
CA PHE A 128 -3.81 3.38 -9.80
C PHE A 128 -4.96 4.36 -10.10
N ASP A 129 -5.66 4.22 -11.23
CA ASP A 129 -6.86 5.03 -11.52
C ASP A 129 -7.99 4.75 -10.51
N GLU A 130 -8.22 3.48 -10.14
CA GLU A 130 -9.17 3.13 -9.08
C GLU A 130 -8.76 3.75 -7.72
N PHE A 131 -7.47 3.71 -7.40
CA PHE A 131 -6.91 4.37 -6.22
C PHE A 131 -7.16 5.89 -6.23
N LEU A 132 -7.01 6.56 -7.38
CA LEU A 132 -7.34 7.98 -7.52
C LEU A 132 -8.82 8.25 -7.24
N LEU A 133 -9.73 7.43 -7.76
CA LEU A 133 -11.17 7.58 -7.54
C LEU A 133 -11.56 7.39 -6.07
N LEU A 134 -10.93 6.43 -5.37
CA LEU A 134 -11.12 6.25 -3.93
C LEU A 134 -10.63 7.48 -3.15
N ASN A 135 -9.44 7.98 -3.46
CA ASN A 135 -8.90 9.18 -2.81
C ASN A 135 -9.73 10.43 -3.12
N LEU A 136 -10.27 10.55 -4.33
CA LEU A 136 -11.21 11.62 -4.67
C LEU A 136 -12.44 11.59 -3.77
N ALA A 137 -13.01 10.40 -3.56
CA ALA A 137 -14.16 10.23 -2.70
C ALA A 137 -13.87 10.57 -1.23
N GLU A 138 -12.72 10.17 -0.70
CA GLU A 138 -12.30 10.54 0.66
C GLU A 138 -12.07 12.06 0.80
N ASN A 139 -11.37 12.69 -0.15
CA ASN A 139 -11.16 14.14 -0.13
C ASN A 139 -12.49 14.92 -0.18
N ILE A 140 -13.48 14.43 -0.95
CA ILE A 140 -14.82 15.03 -0.98
C ILE A 140 -15.52 14.88 0.38
N LYS A 141 -15.43 13.72 1.03
CA LYS A 141 -16.04 13.49 2.36
C LYS A 141 -15.41 14.38 3.43
N GLU A 142 -14.10 14.57 3.37
CA GLU A 142 -13.34 15.40 4.32
C GLU A 142 -13.42 16.90 4.00
N GLY A 143 -13.98 17.29 2.84
CA GLY A 143 -14.10 18.68 2.43
C GLY A 143 -12.81 19.31 1.90
N LEU A 144 -11.83 18.48 1.53
CA LEU A 144 -10.53 18.88 0.98
C LEU A 144 -10.65 19.22 -0.51
N ASN A 145 -11.26 20.37 -0.84
CA ASN A 145 -11.60 20.74 -2.21
C ASN A 145 -10.37 20.91 -3.11
N GLU A 146 -9.28 21.49 -2.62
CA GLU A 146 -8.06 21.73 -3.42
C GLU A 146 -7.40 20.42 -3.86
N ALA A 147 -7.21 19.49 -2.92
CA ALA A 147 -6.69 18.15 -3.21
C ALA A 147 -7.64 17.36 -4.12
N GLY A 148 -8.96 17.49 -3.90
CA GLY A 148 -9.97 16.89 -4.78
C GLY A 148 -9.91 17.39 -6.23
N LEU A 149 -9.65 18.67 -6.45
CA LEU A 149 -9.47 19.25 -7.80
C LEU A 149 -8.19 18.73 -8.49
N VAL A 150 -7.11 18.55 -7.72
CA VAL A 150 -5.87 17.95 -8.24
C VAL A 150 -6.14 16.52 -8.70
N ILE A 151 -6.78 15.70 -7.85
CA ILE A 151 -7.11 14.31 -8.19
C ILE A 151 -8.08 14.25 -9.38
N SER A 152 -9.03 15.18 -9.47
CA SER A 152 -9.94 15.30 -10.62
C SER A 152 -9.20 15.58 -11.92
N THR A 153 -8.19 16.46 -11.87
CA THR A 153 -7.31 16.74 -13.02
C THR A 153 -6.57 15.49 -13.46
N LEU A 154 -5.98 14.75 -12.51
CA LEU A 154 -5.28 13.49 -12.79
C LEU A 154 -6.23 12.43 -13.37
N SER A 155 -7.45 12.32 -12.83
CA SER A 155 -8.48 11.40 -13.32
C SER A 155 -8.87 11.71 -14.78
N LEU A 156 -8.94 12.99 -15.14
CA LEU A 156 -9.17 13.39 -16.52
C LEU A 156 -7.98 13.05 -17.43
N TYR A 157 -6.74 13.23 -16.98
CA TYR A 157 -5.59 12.75 -17.76
C TYR A 157 -5.65 11.25 -17.99
N PHE A 158 -6.02 10.45 -16.98
CA PHE A 158 -6.25 9.01 -17.14
C PHE A 158 -7.35 8.69 -18.14
N LYS A 159 -8.44 9.45 -18.16
CA LYS A 159 -9.50 9.33 -19.17
C LYS A 159 -8.97 9.54 -20.59
N TYR A 160 -8.15 10.56 -20.83
CA TYR A 160 -7.52 10.77 -22.15
C TYR A 160 -6.50 9.67 -22.48
N LEU A 161 -5.74 9.20 -21.49
CA LEU A 161 -4.81 8.09 -21.65
C LEU A 161 -5.55 6.82 -22.10
N LYS A 162 -6.69 6.48 -21.48
CA LYS A 162 -7.51 5.32 -21.84
C LYS A 162 -8.13 5.44 -23.24
N GLN A 163 -8.45 6.65 -23.69
CA GLN A 163 -9.09 6.89 -24.99
C GLN A 163 -8.13 6.82 -26.18
N GLY A 164 -6.89 7.28 -26.02
CA GLY A 164 -5.96 7.42 -27.15
C GLY A 164 -4.48 7.26 -26.81
N GLY A 165 -4.18 6.74 -25.62
CA GLY A 165 -2.83 6.55 -25.13
C GLY A 165 -2.05 7.85 -24.98
N VAL A 166 -0.73 7.71 -24.83
CA VAL A 166 0.21 8.84 -24.69
C VAL A 166 0.14 9.81 -25.88
N SER A 167 -0.21 9.30 -27.07
CA SER A 167 -0.35 10.14 -28.27
C SER A 167 -1.44 11.22 -28.12
N LEU A 168 -2.55 10.90 -27.43
CA LEU A 168 -3.61 11.85 -27.18
C LEU A 168 -3.23 12.84 -26.08
N LEU A 169 -2.52 12.38 -25.05
CA LEU A 169 -1.98 13.26 -24.00
C LEU A 169 -1.01 14.31 -24.57
N ARG A 170 -0.14 13.93 -25.50
CA ARG A 170 0.78 14.88 -26.16
C ARG A 170 0.02 15.95 -26.96
N LYS A 171 -1.05 15.58 -27.66
CA LYS A 171 -1.93 16.54 -28.36
C LYS A 171 -2.68 17.45 -27.38
N LEU A 172 -3.08 16.90 -26.23
CA LEU A 172 -3.71 17.68 -25.16
C LEU A 172 -2.69 18.69 -24.59
N SER A 173 -1.46 18.28 -24.30
CA SER A 173 -0.37 19.18 -23.85
C SER A 173 -0.13 20.33 -24.84
N GLU A 174 -0.06 20.03 -26.14
CA GLU A 174 0.04 21.07 -27.17
C GLU A 174 -1.17 22.01 -27.18
N SER A 175 -2.37 21.48 -26.96
CA SER A 175 -3.61 22.27 -26.91
C SER A 175 -3.69 23.14 -25.67
N LEU A 176 -3.16 22.71 -24.52
CA LEU A 176 -3.16 23.45 -23.26
C LEU A 176 -2.19 24.64 -23.25
N LYS A 177 -1.33 24.78 -24.27
CA LYS A 177 -0.53 26.00 -24.50
C LYS A 177 -1.39 27.18 -24.92
N ASP A 178 -2.57 26.93 -25.50
CA ASP A 178 -3.56 27.95 -25.82
C ASP A 178 -4.38 28.27 -24.56
N GLU A 179 -4.31 29.51 -24.10
CA GLU A 179 -4.98 29.93 -22.86
C GLU A 179 -6.50 29.75 -22.91
N SER A 180 -7.12 29.87 -24.09
CA SER A 180 -8.57 29.65 -24.24
C SER A 180 -8.94 28.19 -24.01
N LYS A 181 -8.16 27.26 -24.56
CA LYS A 181 -8.36 25.81 -24.40
C LYS A 181 -7.99 25.35 -23.00
N LYS A 182 -6.97 25.95 -22.40
CA LYS A 182 -6.61 25.71 -21.01
C LYS A 182 -7.77 26.04 -20.07
N ARG A 183 -8.42 27.20 -20.25
CA ARG A 183 -9.60 27.55 -19.45
C ARG A 183 -10.75 26.56 -19.62
N ILE A 184 -11.01 26.09 -20.84
CA ILE A 184 -12.03 25.06 -21.10
C ILE A 184 -11.71 23.78 -20.34
N PHE A 185 -10.44 23.37 -20.34
CA PHE A 185 -9.99 22.19 -19.60
C PHE A 185 -10.09 22.38 -18.08
N ASP A 186 -9.67 23.53 -17.56
CA ASP A 186 -9.78 23.85 -16.13
C ASP A 186 -11.26 23.83 -15.66
N ASP A 187 -12.18 24.32 -16.50
CA ASP A 187 -13.61 24.24 -16.25
C ASP A 187 -14.14 22.79 -16.34
N GLU A 188 -13.60 21.95 -17.24
CA GLU A 188 -13.89 20.52 -17.29
C GLU A 188 -13.43 19.81 -16.00
N CYS A 189 -12.23 20.13 -15.48
CA CYS A 189 -11.73 19.61 -14.21
C CYS A 189 -12.64 19.97 -13.04
N ARG A 190 -13.05 21.24 -12.94
CA ARG A 190 -13.97 21.70 -11.90
C ARG A 190 -15.33 21.03 -12.01
N LYS A 191 -15.85 20.92 -13.22
CA LYS A 191 -17.13 20.26 -13.46
C LYS A 191 -17.07 18.79 -13.06
N TYR A 192 -16.01 18.08 -13.43
CA TYR A 192 -15.81 16.68 -13.05
C TYR A 192 -15.78 16.50 -11.53
N TYR A 193 -15.11 17.40 -10.81
CA TYR A 193 -15.08 17.41 -9.36
C TYR A 193 -16.48 17.61 -8.75
N GLU A 194 -17.21 18.63 -9.21
CA GLU A 194 -18.56 18.93 -8.71
C GLU A 194 -19.57 17.82 -9.04
N ASP A 195 -19.52 17.27 -10.25
CA ASP A 195 -20.35 16.13 -10.65
C ASP A 195 -20.07 14.91 -9.75
N SER A 196 -18.79 14.65 -9.45
CA SER A 196 -18.38 13.57 -8.52
C SER A 196 -18.86 13.82 -7.10
N LYS A 197 -18.79 15.07 -6.63
CA LYS A 197 -19.27 15.48 -5.30
C LYS A 197 -20.79 15.32 -5.17
N GLN A 198 -21.55 15.74 -6.18
CA GLN A 198 -23.00 15.56 -6.22
C GLN A 198 -23.38 14.07 -6.27
N ALA A 199 -22.68 13.25 -7.05
CA ALA A 199 -22.91 11.81 -7.10
C ALA A 199 -22.68 11.15 -5.73
N LEU A 200 -21.63 11.51 -5.00
CA LEU A 200 -21.36 10.98 -3.67
C LEU A 200 -22.37 11.41 -2.62
N LEU A 201 -22.83 12.66 -2.66
CA LEU A 201 -23.84 13.18 -1.75
C LEU A 201 -25.20 12.52 -1.98
N SER A 202 -25.62 12.38 -3.24
CA SER A 202 -26.89 11.72 -3.59
C SER A 202 -26.92 10.23 -3.23
N LEU A 203 -25.78 9.53 -3.29
CA LEU A 203 -25.62 8.16 -2.79
C LEU A 203 -25.76 8.05 -1.27
N LYS A 204 -25.41 9.10 -0.53
CA LYS A 204 -25.55 9.15 0.93
C LYS A 204 -27.02 9.30 1.33
N ASP A 205 -27.77 10.13 0.61
CA ASP A 205 -29.19 10.38 0.86
C ASP A 205 -30.04 9.13 0.59
N THR A 206 -29.77 8.41 -0.50
CA THR A 206 -30.47 7.14 -0.82
C THR A 206 -30.21 6.02 0.19
N ARG A 207 -29.04 6.02 0.87
CA ARG A 207 -28.76 5.06 1.96
C ARG A 207 -29.40 5.45 3.30
N GLY A 208 -29.77 6.72 3.47
CA GLY A 208 -30.50 7.21 4.64
C GLY A 208 -31.98 6.82 4.60
N GLU A 209 -32.58 6.70 3.42
CA GLU A 209 -33.99 6.33 3.23
C GLU A 209 -34.27 4.82 3.35
N LEU A 210 -33.23 3.98 3.41
CA LEU A 210 -33.32 2.52 3.57
C LEU A 210 -33.10 2.05 5.02
N ARG A 211 -33.17 2.95 6.01
CA ARG A 211 -33.06 2.61 7.44
C ARG A 211 -34.37 2.84 8.19
#